data_AF-A0A2K2VPC9-F1
#
_entry.id   AF-A0A2K2VPC9-F1
#
_cell.length_a   1.000
_cell.length_b   1.000
_cell.length_c   1.000
_cell.angle_alpha   90.00
_cell.angle_beta   90.00
_cell.angle_gamma   90.00
#
_symmetry.space_group_name_H-M   'P 1'
#
loop_
_entity.id
_entity.type
_entity.pdbx_description
1 polymer ?
#
loop_
_entity_poly.entity_id
_entity_poly.type
_entity_poly.pdbx_seq_one_letter_code
_entity_poly.pdbx_strand_id
1 'polypeptide(L)'
;MKRATVCFILALIIVAGCSAYRTAQFKNKYGPERTVDRTVSSYKPGDISFYDEVQPILERRCDVCHGCYDAPCQLKLTCYEGLERGGTTKLVYDSARLRPDKPTRLFVDANSVEEWRQMGFHPVLNERNQTPQANLENSVVNLMLQLKKEKPLPETELLPASFDISLDKKQNCTTAEDFSEYKKKYPLWGMPYA
;
A
#
# COMPACT_ATOMS: atom_id res chain seq x y z
N MET A 1 -24.89 -8.62 32.33
CA MET A 1 -23.47 -8.94 32.09
C MET A 1 -23.30 -10.16 31.18
N LYS A 2 -23.76 -11.38 31.54
CA LYS A 2 -23.58 -12.60 30.70
C LYS A 2 -24.09 -12.49 29.25
N ARG A 3 -25.26 -11.88 29.02
CA ARG A 3 -25.80 -11.65 27.65
C ARG A 3 -24.94 -10.69 26.82
N ALA A 4 -24.44 -9.61 27.42
CA ALA A 4 -23.56 -8.67 26.74
C ALA A 4 -22.20 -9.31 26.38
N THR A 5 -21.65 -10.15 27.26
CA THR A 5 -20.44 -10.92 27.00
C THR A 5 -20.66 -11.94 25.87
N VAL A 6 -21.80 -12.64 25.84
CA VAL A 6 -22.16 -13.57 24.75
C VAL A 6 -22.31 -12.83 23.42
N CYS A 7 -23.00 -11.69 23.40
CA CYS A 7 -23.12 -10.86 22.19
C CYS A 7 -21.75 -10.34 21.69
N PHE A 8 -20.86 -9.95 22.61
CA PHE A 8 -19.52 -9.48 22.26
C PHE A 8 -18.66 -10.62 21.68
N ILE A 9 -18.72 -11.82 22.25
CA ILE A 9 -18.03 -13.01 21.72
C ILE A 9 -18.56 -13.39 20.34
N LEU A 10 -19.89 -13.40 20.15
CA LEU A 10 -20.49 -13.66 18.83
C LEU A 10 -20.05 -12.63 17.78
N ALA A 11 -20.05 -11.34 18.14
CA ALA A 11 -19.57 -10.28 17.25
C ALA A 11 -18.09 -10.48 16.86
N LEU A 12 -17.22 -10.84 17.81
CA LEU A 12 -15.82 -11.13 17.54
C LEU A 12 -15.64 -12.33 16.59
N ILE A 13 -16.41 -13.42 16.78
CA ILE A 13 -16.36 -14.59 15.91
C ILE A 13 -16.78 -14.22 14.48
N ILE A 14 -17.84 -13.42 14.34
CA ILE A 14 -18.33 -12.98 13.02
C ILE A 14 -17.28 -12.10 12.32
N VAL A 15 -16.68 -11.14 13.03
CA VAL A 15 -15.67 -10.25 12.46
C VAL A 15 -14.40 -11.02 12.06
N ALA A 16 -13.92 -11.94 12.91
CA ALA A 16 -12.78 -12.79 12.61
C ALA A 16 -13.05 -13.73 11.42
N GLY A 17 -14.26 -14.31 11.36
CA GLY A 17 -14.68 -15.18 10.26
C GLY A 17 -14.74 -14.44 8.92
N CYS A 18 -15.25 -13.21 8.88
CA CYS A 18 -15.29 -12.38 7.68
C CYS A 18 -13.89 -12.07 7.14
N SER A 19 -12.95 -11.70 8.02
CA SER A 19 -11.57 -11.41 7.62
C SER A 19 -10.88 -12.67 7.07
N ALA A 20 -10.97 -13.79 7.79
CA ALA A 20 -10.37 -15.05 7.35
C ALA A 20 -10.95 -15.54 6.00
N TYR A 21 -12.26 -15.41 5.81
CA TYR A 21 -12.92 -15.77 4.55
C TYR A 21 -12.40 -14.94 3.38
N ARG A 22 -12.25 -13.62 3.56
CA ARG A 22 -11.69 -12.74 2.52
C ARG A 22 -10.27 -13.11 2.16
N THR A 23 -9.41 -13.32 3.15
CA THR A 23 -8.03 -13.74 2.91
C THR A 23 -7.99 -15.09 2.17
N ALA A 24 -8.84 -16.05 2.56
CA ALA A 24 -8.94 -17.34 1.88
C ALA A 24 -9.43 -17.21 0.43
N GLN A 25 -10.46 -16.41 0.18
CA GLN A 25 -10.97 -16.15 -1.17
C GLN A 25 -9.90 -15.48 -2.04
N PHE A 26 -9.19 -14.49 -1.49
CA PHE A 26 -8.13 -13.78 -2.20
C PHE A 26 -6.96 -14.71 -2.53
N LYS A 27 -6.55 -15.56 -1.58
CA LYS A 27 -5.57 -16.62 -1.79
C LYS A 27 -6.01 -17.62 -2.86
N ASN A 28 -7.28 -18.02 -2.89
CA ASN A 28 -7.79 -18.94 -3.91
C ASN A 28 -7.75 -18.31 -5.31
N LYS A 29 -7.99 -17.00 -5.43
CA LYS A 29 -7.97 -16.29 -6.72
C LYS A 29 -6.54 -16.03 -7.23
N TYR A 30 -5.65 -15.54 -6.36
CA TYR A 30 -4.34 -15.05 -6.77
C TYR A 30 -3.17 -15.93 -6.34
N GLY A 31 -3.40 -16.99 -5.58
CA GLY A 31 -2.37 -17.86 -5.04
C GLY A 31 -1.83 -17.42 -3.67
N PRO A 32 -0.91 -18.21 -3.10
CA PRO A 32 -0.25 -17.87 -1.84
C PRO A 32 0.61 -16.60 -2.00
N GLU A 33 0.77 -15.89 -0.89
CA GLU A 33 1.66 -14.74 -0.82
C GLU A 33 3.11 -15.21 -0.73
N ARG A 34 3.98 -14.58 -1.51
CA ARG A 34 5.41 -14.82 -1.55
C ARG A 34 6.10 -13.58 -2.08
N THR A 35 7.20 -13.21 -1.46
CA THR A 35 8.11 -12.20 -2.00
C THR A 35 8.56 -12.60 -3.40
N VAL A 36 8.80 -11.58 -4.23
CA VAL A 36 9.13 -11.75 -5.64
C VAL A 36 10.40 -10.99 -5.91
N ASP A 37 11.43 -11.69 -6.37
CA ASP A 37 12.61 -11.05 -6.93
C ASP A 37 12.29 -10.60 -8.36
N ARG A 38 12.32 -9.27 -8.59
CA ARG A 38 12.12 -8.67 -9.92
C ARG A 38 13.42 -8.15 -10.54
N THR A 39 14.56 -8.49 -9.96
CA THR A 39 15.84 -8.19 -10.60
C THR A 39 15.98 -8.99 -11.90
N VAL A 40 16.51 -8.34 -12.92
CA VAL A 40 16.78 -8.96 -14.22
C VAL A 40 18.25 -8.83 -14.55
N SER A 41 18.86 -9.90 -15.05
CA SER A 41 20.28 -9.90 -15.45
C SER A 41 20.53 -9.12 -16.75
N SER A 42 19.51 -9.00 -17.60
CA SER A 42 19.55 -8.26 -18.85
C SER A 42 18.14 -7.95 -19.36
N TYR A 43 18.01 -6.85 -20.13
CA TYR A 43 16.77 -6.49 -20.82
C TYR A 43 16.73 -7.13 -22.21
N LYS A 44 15.54 -7.58 -22.62
CA LYS A 44 15.22 -8.00 -23.98
C LYS A 44 14.54 -6.85 -24.75
N PRO A 45 14.61 -6.84 -26.09
CA PRO A 45 13.84 -5.89 -26.88
C PRO A 45 12.34 -5.96 -26.55
N GLY A 46 11.77 -4.84 -26.15
CA GLY A 46 10.37 -4.73 -25.71
C GLY A 46 10.14 -4.87 -24.21
N ASP A 47 11.17 -5.14 -23.41
CA ASP A 47 11.08 -5.06 -21.95
C ASP A 47 10.99 -3.60 -21.50
N ILE A 48 10.25 -3.37 -20.42
CA ILE A 48 10.14 -2.04 -19.79
C ILE A 48 11.29 -1.88 -18.79
N SER A 49 12.12 -0.86 -19.00
CA SER A 49 13.18 -0.49 -18.06
C SER A 49 12.61 0.29 -16.88
N PHE A 50 12.85 -0.18 -15.65
CA PHE A 50 12.44 0.58 -14.46
C PHE A 50 13.12 1.95 -14.44
N TYR A 51 14.44 1.98 -14.63
CA TYR A 51 15.23 3.19 -14.50
C TYR A 51 14.99 4.20 -15.62
N ASP A 52 14.78 3.73 -16.85
CA ASP A 52 14.63 4.63 -18.01
C ASP A 52 13.17 5.04 -18.26
N GLU A 53 12.20 4.18 -17.93
CA GLU A 53 10.80 4.41 -18.28
C GLU A 53 9.90 4.64 -17.06
N VAL A 54 10.04 3.83 -16.01
CA VAL A 54 9.14 3.88 -14.84
C VAL A 54 9.54 4.97 -13.86
N GLN A 55 10.81 5.03 -13.47
CA GLN A 55 11.31 5.96 -12.46
C GLN A 55 11.05 7.43 -12.84
N PRO A 56 11.30 7.90 -14.08
CA PRO A 56 11.01 9.28 -14.45
C PRO A 56 9.51 9.63 -14.38
N ILE A 57 8.62 8.65 -14.49
CA ILE A 57 7.17 8.87 -14.33
C ILE A 57 6.84 9.03 -12.84
N LEU A 58 7.36 8.14 -11.99
CA LEU A 58 7.15 8.20 -10.55
C LEU A 58 7.74 9.47 -9.93
N GLU A 59 8.92 9.90 -10.39
CA GLU A 59 9.53 11.16 -9.97
C GLU A 59 8.65 12.36 -10.32
N ARG A 60 8.11 12.41 -11.54
CA ARG A 60 7.26 13.53 -11.97
C ARG A 60 5.87 13.56 -11.32
N ARG A 61 5.32 12.40 -10.94
CA ARG A 61 3.90 12.30 -10.55
C ARG A 61 3.68 11.90 -9.09
N CYS A 62 4.67 11.29 -8.44
CA CYS A 62 4.48 10.66 -7.12
C CYS A 62 5.47 11.17 -6.07
N ASP A 63 6.68 11.56 -6.45
CA ASP A 63 7.75 11.98 -5.53
C ASP A 63 7.35 13.16 -4.62
N VAL A 64 6.55 14.10 -5.14
CA VAL A 64 6.06 15.25 -4.35
C VAL A 64 5.37 14.85 -3.04
N CYS A 65 4.74 13.67 -2.99
CA CYS A 65 4.16 13.13 -1.76
C CYS A 65 4.90 11.90 -1.23
N HIS A 66 5.60 11.15 -2.09
CA HIS A 66 6.24 9.86 -1.77
C HIS A 66 7.77 9.90 -1.86
N GLY A 67 8.37 11.06 -1.61
CA GLY A 67 9.81 11.30 -1.77
C GLY A 67 10.68 10.95 -0.57
N CYS A 68 10.14 11.07 0.63
CA CYS A 68 10.87 10.92 1.89
C CYS A 68 10.34 9.76 2.73
N TYR A 69 11.03 9.44 3.83
CA TYR A 69 10.58 8.40 4.76
C TYR A 69 9.31 8.80 5.53
N ASP A 70 9.05 10.10 5.68
CA ASP A 70 7.82 10.64 6.30
C ASP A 70 6.66 10.79 5.30
N ALA A 71 6.80 10.24 4.10
CA ALA A 71 5.71 10.12 3.15
C ALA A 71 4.52 9.35 3.76
N PRO A 72 3.29 9.55 3.25
CA PRO A 72 2.15 8.73 3.65
C PRO A 72 2.49 7.24 3.57
N CYS A 73 2.19 6.52 4.64
CA CYS A 73 2.53 5.10 4.81
C CYS A 73 4.03 4.76 4.70
N GLN A 74 4.93 5.72 4.90
CA GLN A 74 6.37 5.63 4.59
C GLN A 74 6.68 5.12 3.16
N LEU A 75 5.69 5.16 2.25
CA LEU A 75 5.84 4.61 0.92
C LEU A 75 6.75 5.53 0.12
N LYS A 76 7.90 5.02 -0.33
CA LYS A 76 8.90 5.76 -1.07
C LYS A 76 8.88 5.31 -2.53
N LEU A 77 8.52 6.22 -3.44
CA LEU A 77 8.34 5.90 -4.86
C LEU A 77 9.47 6.42 -5.77
N THR A 78 10.56 6.92 -5.18
CA THR A 78 11.69 7.52 -5.91
C THR A 78 12.73 6.51 -6.41
N CYS A 79 12.58 5.23 -6.07
CA CYS A 79 13.55 4.19 -6.38
C CYS A 79 12.89 2.82 -6.36
N TYR A 80 13.52 1.86 -7.01
CA TYR A 80 13.04 0.48 -7.14
C TYR A 80 12.86 -0.19 -5.76
N GLU A 81 13.83 -0.02 -4.87
CA GLU A 81 13.84 -0.63 -3.54
C GLU A 81 12.80 0.00 -2.61
N GLY A 82 12.44 1.26 -2.83
CA GLY A 82 11.33 1.90 -2.14
C GLY A 82 9.97 1.27 -2.49
N LEU A 83 9.77 0.91 -3.76
CA LEU A 83 8.57 0.20 -4.23
C LEU A 83 8.51 -1.22 -3.66
N GLU A 84 9.62 -1.95 -3.73
CA GLU A 84 9.71 -3.33 -3.24
C GLU A 84 9.55 -3.41 -1.71
N ARG A 85 10.10 -2.44 -0.97
CA ARG A 85 9.86 -2.30 0.46
C ARG A 85 8.36 -2.18 0.77
N GLY A 86 7.64 -1.36 0.00
CA GLY A 86 6.20 -1.17 0.16
C GLY A 86 5.83 -0.13 1.22
N GLY A 87 4.65 -0.27 1.82
CA GLY A 87 4.08 0.69 2.77
C GLY A 87 3.92 0.14 4.19
N THR A 88 3.83 1.01 5.18
CA THR A 88 3.56 0.65 6.58
C THR A 88 2.74 1.73 7.27
N THR A 89 1.96 1.35 8.29
CA THR A 89 1.21 2.30 9.12
C THR A 89 2.05 2.96 10.21
N LYS A 90 3.30 2.51 10.40
CA LYS A 90 4.21 3.09 11.40
C LYS A 90 4.56 4.53 11.04
N LEU A 91 4.64 5.39 12.03
CA LEU A 91 5.06 6.78 11.85
C LEU A 91 6.59 6.91 12.00
N VAL A 92 7.21 7.69 11.13
CA VAL A 92 8.64 8.04 11.28
C VAL A 92 8.82 9.01 12.42
N TYR A 93 7.95 10.02 12.54
CA TYR A 93 7.90 10.94 13.66
C TYR A 93 6.63 10.67 14.48
N ASP A 94 6.83 10.23 15.72
CA ASP A 94 5.74 9.93 16.65
C ASP A 94 6.15 10.52 17.99
N SER A 95 5.52 11.63 18.35
CA SER A 95 5.80 12.40 19.56
C SER A 95 5.36 11.67 20.83
N ALA A 96 4.52 10.64 20.73
CA ALA A 96 4.10 9.84 21.87
C ALA A 96 5.11 8.74 22.24
N ARG A 97 6.13 8.47 21.40
CA ARG A 97 7.14 7.44 21.68
C ARG A 97 8.06 7.84 22.83
N LEU A 98 8.08 7.01 23.87
CA LEU A 98 8.99 7.13 25.01
C LEU A 98 10.37 6.50 24.76
N ARG A 99 10.52 5.71 23.70
CA ARG A 99 11.76 5.03 23.33
C ARG A 99 12.02 5.14 21.83
N PRO A 100 13.29 5.15 21.40
CA PRO A 100 13.63 5.09 20.00
C PRO A 100 13.04 3.84 19.35
N ASP A 101 12.48 4.00 18.16
CA ASP A 101 12.06 2.90 17.33
C ASP A 101 13.21 2.42 16.43
N LYS A 102 13.06 1.23 15.84
CA LYS A 102 14.02 0.74 14.86
C LYS A 102 13.92 1.59 13.58
N PRO A 103 15.05 2.11 13.06
CA PRO A 103 15.03 2.86 11.81
C PRO A 103 14.67 1.95 10.62
N THR A 104 14.21 2.55 9.54
CA THR A 104 13.70 1.85 8.34
C THR A 104 14.39 2.32 7.05
N ARG A 105 15.64 2.77 7.12
CA ARG A 105 16.42 3.27 5.99
C ARG A 105 16.72 2.13 5.02
N LEU A 106 16.45 2.38 3.73
CA LEU A 106 16.82 1.49 2.64
C LEU A 106 18.33 1.19 2.68
N PHE A 107 18.71 -0.05 2.37
CA PHE A 107 20.09 -0.56 2.32
C PHE A 107 20.88 -0.57 3.63
N VAL A 108 20.28 -0.16 4.74
CA VAL A 108 20.94 -0.11 6.04
C VAL A 108 20.22 -0.98 7.06
N ASP A 109 18.90 -0.80 7.17
CA ASP A 109 18.13 -1.42 8.25
C ASP A 109 17.45 -2.74 7.83
N ALA A 110 17.42 -3.02 6.52
CA ALA A 110 17.10 -4.33 5.93
C ALA A 110 17.70 -4.45 4.52
N ASN A 111 18.01 -5.69 4.13
CA ASN A 111 18.70 -6.05 2.89
C ASN A 111 17.86 -6.93 1.94
N SER A 112 16.63 -7.30 2.33
CA SER A 112 15.74 -8.09 1.49
C SER A 112 14.27 -7.69 1.64
N VAL A 113 13.44 -8.07 0.67
CA VAL A 113 11.98 -7.81 0.72
C VAL A 113 11.35 -8.54 1.90
N GLU A 114 11.80 -9.76 2.20
CA GLU A 114 11.33 -10.57 3.33
C GLU A 114 11.60 -9.88 4.67
N GLU A 115 12.78 -9.27 4.84
CA GLU A 115 13.11 -8.50 6.04
C GLU A 115 12.17 -7.29 6.20
N TRP A 116 11.81 -6.60 5.11
CA TRP A 116 10.81 -5.53 5.16
C TRP A 116 9.43 -6.03 5.58
N ARG A 117 9.00 -7.19 5.08
CA ARG A 117 7.73 -7.83 5.50
C ARG A 117 7.75 -8.15 7.00
N GLN A 118 8.87 -8.68 7.53
CA GLN A 118 9.04 -8.92 8.97
C GLN A 118 9.02 -7.65 9.81
N MET A 119 9.46 -6.52 9.25
CA MET A 119 9.39 -5.21 9.89
C MET A 119 7.98 -4.58 9.86
N GLY A 120 7.01 -5.23 9.20
CA GLY A 120 5.62 -4.79 9.11
C GLY A 120 5.35 -3.84 7.94
N PHE A 121 6.16 -3.90 6.88
CA PHE A 121 5.80 -3.31 5.60
C PHE A 121 4.97 -4.30 4.79
N HIS A 122 3.91 -3.82 4.14
CA HIS A 122 3.06 -4.58 3.25
C HIS A 122 3.40 -4.26 1.78
N PRO A 123 3.22 -5.21 0.86
CA PRO A 123 3.49 -4.98 -0.55
C PRO A 123 2.53 -3.95 -1.15
N VAL A 124 3.03 -3.20 -2.13
CA VAL A 124 2.22 -2.33 -2.99
C VAL A 124 2.19 -2.81 -4.45
N LEU A 125 2.98 -3.84 -4.75
CA LEU A 125 3.02 -4.59 -6.00
C LEU A 125 2.55 -6.03 -5.76
N ASN A 126 2.23 -6.77 -6.81
CA ASN A 126 1.72 -8.13 -6.67
C ASN A 126 2.78 -9.12 -6.18
N GLU A 127 2.61 -9.63 -4.96
CA GLU A 127 3.43 -10.69 -4.35
C GLU A 127 2.71 -12.06 -4.32
N ARG A 128 1.88 -12.34 -5.33
CA ARG A 128 1.21 -13.63 -5.48
C ARG A 128 1.55 -14.25 -6.84
N ASN A 129 0.61 -14.93 -7.50
CA ASN A 129 0.83 -15.47 -8.85
C ASN A 129 1.19 -14.35 -9.82
N GLN A 130 2.31 -14.49 -10.54
CA GLN A 130 2.85 -13.46 -11.43
C GLN A 130 2.25 -13.56 -12.84
N THR A 131 0.92 -13.52 -12.96
CA THR A 131 0.25 -13.38 -14.25
C THR A 131 0.04 -11.91 -14.58
N PRO A 132 0.00 -11.49 -15.86
CA PRO A 132 -0.23 -10.09 -16.23
C PRO A 132 -1.49 -9.50 -15.58
N GLN A 133 -2.57 -10.26 -15.53
CA GLN A 133 -3.81 -9.85 -14.88
C GLN A 133 -3.65 -9.70 -13.36
N ALA A 134 -3.04 -10.67 -12.68
CA ALA A 134 -2.81 -10.59 -11.24
C ALA A 134 -1.85 -9.45 -10.86
N ASN A 135 -0.85 -9.16 -11.70
CA ASN A 135 0.07 -8.05 -11.51
C ASN A 135 -0.65 -6.69 -11.49
N LEU A 136 -1.71 -6.53 -12.27
CA LEU A 136 -2.54 -5.32 -12.27
C LEU A 136 -3.56 -5.33 -11.14
N GLU A 137 -4.31 -6.42 -10.97
CA GLU A 137 -5.39 -6.51 -9.99
C GLU A 137 -4.90 -6.54 -8.54
N ASN A 138 -3.65 -6.95 -8.31
CA ASN A 138 -3.04 -7.07 -6.98
C ASN A 138 -1.89 -6.06 -6.76
N SER A 139 -1.86 -4.97 -7.53
CA SER A 139 -0.93 -3.85 -7.34
C SER A 139 -1.70 -2.67 -6.77
N VAL A 140 -1.42 -2.29 -5.52
CA VAL A 140 -2.03 -1.12 -4.86
C VAL A 140 -1.74 0.14 -5.67
N VAL A 141 -0.53 0.25 -6.25
CA VAL A 141 -0.18 1.37 -7.13
C VAL A 141 -1.14 1.44 -8.32
N ASN A 142 -1.34 0.33 -9.04
CA ASN A 142 -2.27 0.31 -10.18
C ASN A 142 -3.72 0.54 -9.75
N LEU A 143 -4.15 -0.05 -8.64
CA LEU A 143 -5.49 0.14 -8.09
C LEU A 143 -5.79 1.61 -7.74
N MET A 144 -4.82 2.34 -7.20
CA MET A 144 -4.94 3.79 -6.93
C MET A 144 -5.07 4.60 -8.22
N LEU A 145 -4.30 4.26 -9.26
CA LEU A 145 -4.39 4.91 -10.58
C LEU A 145 -5.76 4.65 -11.24
N GLN A 146 -6.26 3.41 -11.16
CA GLN A 146 -7.58 3.05 -11.65
C GLN A 146 -8.68 3.83 -10.93
N LEU A 147 -8.60 3.94 -9.59
CA LEU A 147 -9.53 4.73 -8.81
C LEU A 147 -9.55 6.21 -9.26
N LYS A 148 -8.37 6.80 -9.49
CA LYS A 148 -8.27 8.19 -9.99
C LYS A 148 -8.93 8.35 -11.36
N LYS A 149 -8.75 7.36 -12.25
CA LYS A 149 -9.34 7.36 -13.59
C LYS A 149 -10.87 7.21 -13.54
N GLU A 150 -11.38 6.34 -12.68
CA GLU A 150 -12.82 6.10 -12.50
C GLU A 150 -13.53 7.26 -11.78
N LYS A 151 -12.83 7.91 -10.85
CA LYS A 151 -13.31 8.97 -9.98
C LYS A 151 -12.30 10.13 -9.96
N PRO A 152 -12.22 10.92 -11.05
CA PRO A 152 -11.36 12.09 -11.09
C PRO A 152 -11.75 13.07 -9.98
N LEU A 153 -10.79 13.90 -9.57
CA LEU A 153 -11.08 14.93 -8.58
C LEU A 153 -12.09 15.93 -9.15
N PRO A 154 -13.01 16.44 -8.31
CA PRO A 154 -13.89 17.52 -8.72
C PRO A 154 -13.10 18.74 -9.19
N GLU A 155 -13.56 19.40 -10.25
CA GLU A 155 -13.00 20.66 -10.75
C GLU A 155 -13.53 21.82 -9.90
N THR A 156 -13.08 21.88 -8.64
CA THR A 156 -13.45 22.92 -7.68
C THR A 156 -12.20 23.61 -7.13
N GLU A 157 -12.30 24.89 -6.79
CA GLU A 157 -11.18 25.66 -6.23
C GLU A 157 -10.66 25.08 -4.90
N LEU A 158 -11.57 24.53 -4.09
CA LEU A 158 -11.25 23.92 -2.80
C LEU A 158 -11.48 22.42 -2.86
N LEU A 159 -10.60 21.66 -2.18
CA LEU A 159 -10.80 20.24 -1.95
C LEU A 159 -12.06 20.03 -1.10
N PRO A 160 -12.92 19.05 -1.46
CA PRO A 160 -14.08 18.72 -0.64
C PRO A 160 -13.67 18.31 0.79
N ALA A 161 -14.57 18.54 1.75
CA ALA A 161 -14.39 18.13 3.15
C ALA A 161 -14.20 16.61 3.36
N SER A 162 -14.38 15.79 2.31
CA SER A 162 -14.05 14.36 2.33
C SER A 162 -12.55 14.06 2.37
N PHE A 163 -11.69 15.05 2.12
CA PHE A 163 -10.24 14.94 2.28
C PHE A 163 -9.83 15.44 3.65
N ASP A 164 -9.27 14.54 4.47
CA ASP A 164 -8.66 14.92 5.75
C ASP A 164 -7.24 15.44 5.53
N ILE A 165 -7.09 16.75 5.68
CA ILE A 165 -5.83 17.50 5.55
C ILE A 165 -5.23 17.89 6.91
N SER A 166 -5.76 17.37 8.01
CA SER A 166 -5.17 17.58 9.34
C SER A 166 -3.75 16.99 9.42
N LEU A 167 -2.92 17.60 10.26
CA LEU A 167 -1.52 17.20 10.46
C LEU A 167 -1.38 15.91 11.27
N ASP A 168 -2.34 15.64 12.17
CA ASP A 168 -2.38 14.50 13.09
C ASP A 168 -3.26 13.35 12.56
N LYS A 169 -3.59 13.36 11.27
CA LYS A 169 -4.45 12.33 10.68
C LYS A 169 -3.86 10.93 10.80
N LYS A 170 -4.74 9.97 11.04
CA LYS A 170 -4.39 8.55 11.01
C LYS A 170 -4.03 8.14 9.57
N GLN A 171 -2.87 7.52 9.40
CA GLN A 171 -2.43 6.95 8.13
C GLN A 171 -3.40 5.85 7.67
N ASN A 172 -3.86 5.93 6.41
CA ASN A 172 -4.73 4.92 5.79
C ASN A 172 -3.92 4.13 4.75
N CYS A 173 -3.26 3.08 5.21
CA CYS A 173 -2.39 2.23 4.38
C CYS A 173 -3.15 0.95 3.99
N THR A 174 -3.90 1.02 2.89
CA THR A 174 -4.65 -0.14 2.38
C THR A 174 -3.72 -1.14 1.71
N THR A 175 -4.12 -2.41 1.75
CA THR A 175 -3.55 -3.47 0.89
C THR A 175 -4.45 -3.70 -0.32
N ALA A 176 -4.02 -4.57 -1.23
CA ALA A 176 -4.82 -4.96 -2.38
C ALA A 176 -6.06 -5.79 -1.97
N GLU A 177 -5.93 -6.62 -0.93
CA GLU A 177 -7.03 -7.39 -0.34
C GLU A 177 -8.16 -6.49 0.17
N ASP A 178 -7.81 -5.38 0.83
CA ASP A 178 -8.76 -4.46 1.46
C ASP A 178 -9.19 -3.31 0.55
N PHE A 179 -8.64 -3.23 -0.67
CA PHE A 179 -8.84 -2.09 -1.57
C PHE A 179 -10.32 -1.87 -1.96
N SER A 180 -11.11 -2.95 -2.04
CA SER A 180 -12.54 -2.87 -2.34
C SER A 180 -13.33 -2.10 -1.29
N GLU A 181 -12.92 -2.18 -0.01
CA GLU A 181 -13.51 -1.38 1.06
C GLU A 181 -12.94 0.03 1.09
N TYR A 182 -11.62 0.16 0.89
CA TYR A 182 -10.95 1.45 0.79
C TYR A 182 -11.64 2.34 -0.25
N LYS A 183 -11.86 1.86 -1.47
CA LYS A 183 -12.50 2.65 -2.54
C LYS A 183 -13.96 3.02 -2.26
N LYS A 184 -14.68 2.20 -1.47
CA LYS A 184 -16.06 2.53 -1.05
C LYS A 184 -16.07 3.65 -0.02
N LYS A 185 -15.12 3.61 0.91
CA LYS A 185 -14.99 4.61 1.99
C LYS A 185 -14.39 5.92 1.48
N TYR A 186 -13.44 5.83 0.55
CA TYR A 186 -12.66 6.95 0.03
C TYR A 186 -12.72 7.02 -1.52
N PRO A 187 -13.91 7.25 -2.11
CA PRO A 187 -14.10 7.12 -3.55
C PRO A 187 -13.32 8.13 -4.40
N LEU A 188 -12.93 9.27 -3.82
CA LEU A 188 -12.14 10.31 -4.50
C LEU A 188 -10.65 10.23 -4.21
N TRP A 189 -10.20 9.25 -3.41
CA TRP A 189 -8.81 9.16 -2.93
C TRP A 189 -7.90 8.35 -3.89
N GLY A 190 -8.26 8.31 -5.18
CA GLY A 190 -7.36 7.80 -6.21
C GLY A 190 -6.19 8.76 -6.42
N MET A 191 -4.99 8.21 -6.56
CA MET A 191 -3.76 8.99 -6.69
C MET A 191 -3.23 8.95 -8.15
N PRO A 192 -2.46 9.97 -8.58
CA PRO A 192 -2.04 11.16 -7.84
C PRO A 192 -3.16 12.19 -7.69
N TYR A 193 -3.08 13.02 -6.65
CA TYR A 193 -4.04 14.11 -6.43
C TYR A 193 -3.80 15.33 -7.34
N ALA A 194 -2.60 15.47 -7.93
CA ALA A 194 -2.28 16.48 -8.94
C ALA A 194 -1.68 15.84 -10.22
#